data_AF-A0A4Q0J0A3-F1
#
_entry.id   AF-A0A4Q0J0A3-F1
#
_cell.length_a   1.000
_cell.length_b   1.000
_cell.length_c   1.000
_cell.angle_alpha   90.00
_cell.angle_beta   90.00
_cell.angle_gamma   90.00
#
_symmetry.space_group_name_H-M   'P 1'
#
loop_
_entity.id
_entity.type
_entity.pdbx_description
1 polymer ?
#
loop_
_entity_poly.entity_id
_entity_poly.type
_entity_poly.pdbx_seq_one_letter_code
_entity_poly.pdbx_strand_id
1 'polypeptide(L)' 'MYEYKCFTRQGSWRFYADSDTDALRLALFYCWRDGEDFIKVESATLGKSYTLRLCKIDKTNSITTL' A
#
# COMPACT_ATOMS: atom_id res chain seq x y z
N MET A 1 -8.15 -11.14 -9.05
CA MET A 1 -6.78 -10.60 -9.10
C MET A 1 -6.71 -9.24 -9.80
N TYR A 2 -6.22 -8.24 -9.07
CA TYR A 2 -5.93 -6.90 -9.53
C TYR A 2 -4.43 -6.62 -9.40
N GLU A 3 -3.86 -5.81 -10.30
CA GLU A 3 -2.45 -5.40 -10.22
C GLU A 3 -2.30 -4.23 -9.24
N TYR A 4 -1.33 -4.38 -8.34
CA TYR A 4 -0.93 -3.39 -7.35
C TYR A 4 0.56 -3.09 -7.49
N LYS A 5 0.96 -1.89 -7.05
CA LYS A 5 2.36 -1.48 -6.96
C LYS A 5 2.69 -1.03 -5.55
N CYS A 6 3.58 -1.76 -4.88
CA CYS A 6 4.11 -1.38 -3.59
C CYS A 6 5.26 -0.40 -3.77
N PHE A 7 5.29 0.65 -2.94
CA PHE A 7 6.38 1.61 -2.86
C PHE A 7 7.04 1.48 -1.49
N THR A 8 8.35 1.37 -1.53
CA THR A 8 9.22 1.29 -0.35
C THR A 8 10.32 2.33 -0.46
N ARG A 9 11.14 2.46 0.58
CA ARG A 9 12.30 3.36 0.55
C ARG A 9 13.37 2.91 -0.46
N GLN A 10 13.43 1.61 -0.74
CA GLN A 10 14.41 0.96 -1.60
C GLN A 10 13.99 0.97 -3.07
N GLY A 11 12.68 1.08 -3.35
CA GLY A 11 12.17 1.12 -4.72
C GLY A 11 10.68 0.86 -4.79
N SER A 12 10.26 0.20 -5.87
CA SER A 12 8.87 -0.18 -6.04
C SER A 12 8.76 -1.46 -6.85
N TRP A 13 7.79 -2.30 -6.50
CA TRP A 13 7.57 -3.59 -7.14
C TRP A 13 6.07 -3.83 -7.35
N ARG A 14 5.74 -4.60 -8.38
CA ARG A 14 4.36 -4.93 -8.74
C ARG A 14 3.99 -6.32 -8.27
N PHE A 15 2.72 -6.50 -7.96
CA PHE A 15 2.18 -7.77 -7.49
C PHE A 15 0.68 -7.83 -7.75
N TYR A 16 0.10 -9.00 -7.58
CA TYR A 16 -1.33 -9.21 -7.74
C TYR A 16 -1.96 -9.67 -6.43
N ALA A 17 -3.15 -9.16 -6.14
CA ALA A 17 -3.94 -9.52 -4.97
C ALA A 17 -5.44 -9.48 -5.32
N ASP A 18 -6.27 -10.11 -4.50
CA ASP A 18 -7.72 -10.21 -4.80
C ASP A 18 -8.55 -9.06 -4.23
N SER A 19 -8.00 -8.30 -3.27
CA SER A 19 -8.65 -7.13 -2.69
C SER A 19 -7.62 -6.14 -2.13
N ASP A 20 -8.04 -4.92 -1.83
CA ASP A 20 -7.17 -3.89 -1.21
C ASP A 20 -6.60 -4.33 0.15
N THR A 21 -7.40 -5.07 0.93
CA THR A 21 -6.96 -5.57 2.24
C THR A 21 -5.91 -6.67 2.08
N ASP A 22 -6.12 -7.57 1.12
CA ASP A 22 -5.17 -8.60 0.78
C ASP A 22 -3.87 -7.99 0.23
N ALA A 23 -4.00 -6.97 -0.62
CA ALA A 23 -2.88 -6.24 -1.19
C ALA A 23 -2.00 -5.59 -0.10
N LEU A 24 -2.61 -4.93 0.88
CA LEU A 24 -1.90 -4.34 2.02
C LEU A 24 -1.21 -5.41 2.88
N ARG A 25 -1.90 -6.52 3.19
CA ARG A 25 -1.31 -7.62 3.98
C ARG A 25 -0.08 -8.20 3.29
N LEU A 26 -0.19 -8.46 1.99
CA LEU A 26 0.92 -9.04 1.22
C LEU A 26 2.08 -8.05 1.08
N ALA A 27 1.78 -6.76 0.85
CA ALA A 27 2.78 -5.70 0.82
C ALA A 27 3.57 -5.61 2.13
N LEU A 28 2.88 -5.59 3.26
CA LEU A 28 3.51 -5.57 4.58
C LEU A 28 4.34 -6.83 4.85
N PHE A 29 3.83 -8.00 4.45
CA PHE A 29 4.55 -9.25 4.62
C PHE A 29 5.88 -9.26 3.86
N TYR A 30 5.89 -8.84 2.58
CA TYR A 30 7.13 -8.77 1.81
C TYR A 30 8.07 -7.68 2.31
N CYS A 31 7.56 -6.51 2.71
CA CYS A 31 8.41 -5.47 3.31
C CYS A 31 9.09 -5.97 4.59
N TRP A 32 8.36 -6.67 5.46
CA TRP A 32 8.93 -7.28 6.67
C TRP A 32 9.96 -8.37 6.34
N ARG A 33 9.65 -9.27 5.39
CA ARG A 33 10.53 -10.37 4.98
C ARG A 33 11.86 -9.86 4.41
N ASP A 34 11.79 -8.80 3.61
CA ASP A 34 12.93 -8.30 2.82
C ASP A 34 13.64 -7.11 3.51
N GLY A 35 13.16 -6.67 4.68
CA GLY A 35 13.73 -5.54 5.42
C GLY A 35 13.51 -4.18 4.75
N GLU A 36 12.42 -4.03 4.00
CA GLU A 36 12.06 -2.78 3.33
C GLU A 36 11.11 -1.91 4.15
N ASP A 37 11.24 -0.58 4.03
CA ASP A 37 10.36 0.37 4.69
C ASP A 37 9.11 0.59 3.82
N PHE A 38 7.96 0.09 4.27
CA PHE A 38 6.67 0.29 3.59
C PHE A 38 6.26 1.77 3.56
N ILE A 39 5.87 2.27 2.38
CA ILE A 39 5.37 3.65 2.21
C ILE A 39 3.89 3.65 1.81
N LYS A 40 3.55 2.99 0.68
CA LYS A 40 2.19 2.96 0.14
C LYS A 40 2.01 1.82 -0.87
N VAL A 41 0.76 1.49 -1.15
CA VAL A 41 0.38 0.69 -2.32
C VAL A 41 -0.45 1.56 -3.26
N GLU A 42 -0.21 1.47 -4.56
CA GLU A 42 -1.09 2.02 -5.58
C GLU A 42 -1.84 0.90 -6.28
N SER A 43 -3.13 1.12 -6.49
CA SER A 43 -3.98 0.27 -7.33
C SER A 43 -4.19 0.97 -8.66
N ALA A 44 -4.08 0.22 -9.76
CA ALA A 44 -4.36 0.69 -11.10
C ALA A 44 -5.55 -0.08 -11.70
N THR A 45 -6.67 -0.12 -10.98
CA THR A 45 -7.90 -0.73 -11.49
C THR A 45 -8.71 0.26 -12.32
N LEU A 46 -9.09 -0.16 -13.54
CA LEU A 46 -10.15 0.46 -14.35
C LEU A 46 -10.01 1.98 -14.58
N GLY A 47 -8.77 2.46 -14.80
CA GLY A 47 -8.51 3.85 -15.17
C GLY A 47 -8.59 4.88 -14.03
N LYS A 48 -8.80 4.44 -12.78
CA LYS A 48 -8.72 5.31 -11.60
C LYS A 48 -7.64 4.78 -10.66
N SER A 49 -6.51 5.46 -10.65
CA SER A 49 -5.45 5.19 -9.68
C SER A 49 -5.84 5.73 -8.31
N TYR A 50 -5.79 4.88 -7.29
CA TYR A 50 -5.90 5.30 -5.89
C TYR A 50 -4.76 4.72 -5.06
N THR A 51 -4.51 5.39 -3.93
CA THR A 51 -3.42 5.04 -3.02
C THR A 51 -3.99 4.47 -1.73
N LEU A 52 -3.42 3.35 -1.30
CA LEU A 52 -3.63 2.73 0.00
C LEU A 52 -2.42 3.06 0.89
N ARG A 53 -2.67 3.60 2.08
CA ARG A 53 -1.66 3.95 3.08
C ARG A 53 -2.10 3.52 4.47
N LEU A 54 -1.12 3.18 5.30
CA LEU A 54 -1.31 3.07 6.74
C LEU A 54 -1.01 4.43 7.35
N CYS A 55 -1.95 4.98 8.10
CA CYS A 55 -1.77 6.25 8.78
C CYS A 55 -2.14 6.11 10.25
N LYS A 56 -1.40 6.83 11.10
CA LYS A 56 -1.80 7.05 12.48
C LYS A 56 -2.87 8.13 12.47
N ILE A 57 -4.04 7.81 12.99
CA ILE A 57 -5.12 8.78 13.17
C ILE A 57 -4.85 9.55 14.47
N ASP A 58 -5.08 10.87 14.44
CA ASP A 58 -4.97 11.70 15.63
C ASP A 58 -6.10 11.44 16.64
N LYS A 59 -6.01 12.07 17.83
CA LYS A 59 -7.01 11.90 18.90
C LYS A 59 -8.39 12.44 18.52
N THR A 60 -8.48 13.28 17.50
CA THR A 60 -9.72 13.86 17.01
C THR A 60 -10.35 13.04 15.88
N ASN A 61 -9.77 11.87 15.58
CA ASN A 61 -10.19 10.99 14.48
C ASN A 61 -10.17 11.69 13.11
N SER A 62 -9.35 12.74 12.97
CA SER A 62 -9.16 13.49 11.74
C SER A 62 -7.98 12.94 10.95
N ILE A 63 -8.16 12.83 9.63
CA ILE A 63 -7.10 12.44 8.71
C ILE A 63 -6.65 13.70 7.99
N THR A 64 -5.50 14.24 8.39
CA THR A 64 -4.84 15.32 7.67
C THR A 64 -3.81 14.71 6.74
N THR A 65 -4.14 14.60 5.46
CA THR A 65 -3.19 14.24 4.41
C THR A 65 -2.50 15.49 3.88
N LEU A 66 -1.18 15.57 4.03
CA LEU A 66 -0.30 16.52 3.32
C LEU A 66 -0.15 16.11 1.85
#